data_AF-A0A7C4XJW3-F1
#
_entry.id   AF-A0A7C4XJW3-F1
#
_cell.length_a   1.000
_cell.length_b   1.000
_cell.length_c   1.000
_cell.angle_alpha   90.00
_cell.angle_beta   90.00
_cell.angle_gamma   90.00
#
_symmetry.space_group_name_H-M   'P 1'
#
loop_
_entity.id
_entity.type
_entity.pdbx_description
1 polymer ?
#
loop_
_entity_poly.entity_id
_entity_poly.type
_entity_poly.pdbx_seq_one_letter_code
_entity_poly.pdbx_strand_id
1 'polypeptide(L)'
;RCTSFEGISLKKPIRKGHIFTDWRIVRFLTRFQYKIAEKEMPVDEKIKIIDQAIKDNKRLEIVYLKPNDEKSRRVIRPIEVGEQNFQGKPFLGVKAYCEKRDEERVFRIDRILQMKIVG
;
A
#
# COMPACT_ATOMS: atom_id res chain seq x y z
N ARG A 1 -28.79 -20.05 -20.22
CA ARG A 1 -28.05 -19.14 -19.31
C ARG A 1 -27.73 -19.95 -18.06
N CYS A 2 -26.45 -20.18 -17.75
CA CYS A 2 -26.04 -21.00 -16.59
C CYS A 2 -26.11 -20.13 -15.33
N THR A 3 -26.88 -20.53 -14.32
CA THR A 3 -27.22 -19.68 -13.16
C THR A 3 -26.85 -20.28 -11.81
N SER A 4 -26.32 -21.51 -11.77
CA SER A 4 -25.84 -22.15 -10.53
C SER A 4 -24.53 -22.90 -10.77
N PHE A 5 -23.75 -23.07 -9.71
CA PHE A 5 -22.52 -23.87 -9.70
C PHE A 5 -22.77 -25.33 -9.30
N GLU A 6 -24.04 -25.76 -9.21
CA GLU A 6 -24.40 -27.13 -8.87
C GLU A 6 -23.86 -28.10 -9.93
N GLY A 7 -23.19 -29.17 -9.48
CA GLY A 7 -22.60 -30.19 -10.35
C GLY A 7 -21.17 -29.92 -10.82
N ILE A 8 -20.55 -28.78 -10.47
CA ILE A 8 -19.13 -28.56 -10.76
C ILE A 8 -18.28 -29.29 -9.74
N SER A 9 -17.51 -30.29 -10.22
CA SER A 9 -16.50 -30.99 -9.44
C SER A 9 -15.11 -30.77 -10.06
N LEU A 10 -14.15 -30.41 -9.21
CA LEU A 10 -12.76 -30.23 -9.64
C LEU A 10 -12.08 -31.59 -9.71
N LYS A 11 -11.66 -32.01 -10.91
CA LYS A 11 -10.91 -33.26 -11.11
C LYS A 11 -9.47 -33.20 -10.59
N LYS A 12 -8.93 -32.00 -10.32
CA LYS A 12 -7.56 -31.77 -9.85
C LYS A 12 -7.54 -30.67 -8.77
N PRO A 13 -6.62 -30.74 -7.80
CA PRO A 13 -6.46 -29.67 -6.80
C PRO A 13 -6.15 -28.33 -7.46
N ILE A 14 -6.81 -27.26 -6.99
CA ILE A 14 -6.50 -25.90 -7.43
C ILE A 14 -5.12 -25.50 -6.88
N ARG A 15 -4.27 -25.01 -7.78
CA ARG A 15 -2.98 -24.40 -7.45
C ARG A 15 -3.07 -22.89 -7.67
N LYS A 16 -2.25 -22.09 -6.98
CA LYS A 16 -2.26 -20.62 -7.12
C LYS A 16 -2.14 -20.15 -8.57
N GLY A 17 -1.30 -20.81 -9.38
CA GLY A 17 -1.13 -20.48 -10.80
C GLY A 17 -2.34 -20.76 -11.69
N HIS A 18 -3.35 -21.49 -11.21
CA HIS A 18 -4.61 -21.71 -11.93
C HIS A 18 -5.64 -20.59 -11.68
N ILE A 19 -5.38 -19.71 -10.71
CA ILE A 19 -6.29 -18.64 -10.33
C ILE A 19 -5.89 -17.38 -11.08
N PHE A 20 -6.56 -17.11 -12.20
CA PHE A 20 -6.44 -15.85 -12.92
C PHE A 20 -7.49 -14.88 -12.39
N THR A 21 -7.04 -13.84 -11.70
CA THR A 21 -7.91 -12.75 -11.24
C THR A 21 -7.91 -11.63 -12.25
N ASP A 22 -9.09 -11.19 -12.67
CA ASP A 22 -9.24 -10.01 -13.50
C ASP A 22 -8.65 -8.77 -12.81
N TRP A 23 -7.86 -7.97 -13.53
CA TRP A 23 -7.22 -6.77 -13.01
C TRP A 23 -8.23 -5.76 -12.42
N ARG A 24 -9.48 -5.78 -12.88
CA ARG A 24 -10.58 -4.96 -12.37
C ARG A 24 -10.97 -5.35 -10.94
N ILE A 25 -10.91 -6.65 -10.62
CA ILE A 25 -11.17 -7.17 -9.27
C ILE A 25 -10.05 -6.73 -8.33
N VAL A 26 -8.79 -6.86 -8.76
CA VAL A 26 -7.63 -6.37 -7.98
C VAL A 26 -7.79 -4.88 -7.72
N ARG A 27 -8.02 -4.07 -8.77
CA ARG A 27 -8.25 -2.62 -8.63
C ARG A 27 -9.41 -2.28 -7.69
N PHE A 28 -10.49 -3.05 -7.69
CA PHE A 28 -11.62 -2.86 -6.78
C PHE A 28 -11.21 -3.14 -5.33
N LEU A 29 -10.58 -4.29 -5.07
CA LEU A 29 -10.09 -4.68 -3.75
C LEU A 29 -9.07 -3.68 -3.21
N THR A 30 -8.12 -3.22 -4.04
CA THR A 30 -7.15 -2.21 -3.64
C THR A 30 -7.83 -0.90 -3.24
N ARG A 31 -8.84 -0.44 -3.99
CA ARG A 31 -9.62 0.75 -3.63
C ARG A 31 -10.39 0.58 -2.32
N PHE A 32 -10.93 -0.61 -2.09
CA PHE A 32 -11.61 -0.94 -0.84
C PHE A 32 -10.64 -0.98 0.34
N GLN A 33 -9.45 -1.54 0.15
CA GLN A 33 -8.38 -1.53 1.15
C GLN A 33 -7.91 -0.10 1.49
N TYR A 34 -7.87 0.83 0.52
CA TYR A 34 -7.59 2.24 0.82
C TYR A 34 -8.62 2.84 1.79
N LYS A 35 -9.91 2.56 1.58
CA LYS A 35 -10.96 3.02 2.50
C LYS A 35 -10.84 2.41 3.90
N ILE A 36 -10.46 1.13 3.99
CA ILE A 36 -10.21 0.48 5.28
C ILE A 36 -9.00 1.11 5.95
N ALA A 37 -7.92 1.34 5.22
CA ALA A 37 -6.70 1.95 5.75
C ALA A 37 -6.91 3.40 6.22
N GLU A 38 -7.79 4.16 5.56
CA GLU A 38 -8.25 5.48 6.03
C GLU A 38 -9.05 5.37 7.33
N LYS A 39 -9.85 4.30 7.49
CA LYS A 39 -10.65 4.06 8.69
C LYS A 39 -9.79 3.62 9.89
N GLU A 40 -8.76 2.81 9.66
CA GLU A 40 -7.88 2.32 10.72
C GLU A 40 -6.85 3.37 11.18
N MET A 41 -6.33 4.19 10.26
CA MET A 41 -5.44 5.30 10.60
C MET A 41 -5.67 6.45 9.61
N PRO A 42 -6.29 7.56 10.06
CA PRO A 42 -6.55 8.72 9.22
C PRO A 42 -5.26 9.27 8.59
N VAL A 43 -5.39 9.85 7.41
CA VAL A 43 -4.26 10.44 6.67
C VAL A 43 -3.57 11.53 7.50
N ASP A 44 -4.32 12.34 8.25
CA ASP A 44 -3.76 13.40 9.09
C ASP A 44 -2.87 12.87 10.21
N GLU A 45 -3.22 11.72 10.79
CA GLU A 45 -2.41 11.09 11.83
C GLU A 45 -1.10 10.53 11.26
N LYS A 46 -1.17 9.95 10.05
CA LYS A 46 0.01 9.51 9.30
C LYS A 46 0.97 10.66 9.04
N ILE A 47 0.45 11.82 8.60
CA ILE A 47 1.27 13.01 8.34
C ILE A 47 1.96 13.45 9.62
N LYS A 48 1.26 13.53 10.75
CA LYS A 48 1.86 13.92 12.04
C LYS A 48 3.03 13.02 12.45
N ILE A 49 2.87 11.70 12.30
CA ILE A 49 3.94 10.73 12.64
C ILE A 49 5.14 10.92 11.70
N ILE A 50 4.89 11.13 10.41
CA ILE A 50 5.95 11.33 9.42
C ILE A 50 6.68 12.65 9.68
N ASP A 51 5.97 13.75 9.91
CA ASP A 51 6.55 15.05 10.22
C ASP A 51 7.39 15.00 11.49
N GLN A 52 6.92 14.28 12.52
CA GLN A 52 7.69 14.08 13.73
C GLN A 52 8.97 13.28 13.44
N ALA A 53 8.89 12.23 12.64
CA ALA A 53 10.06 11.44 12.25
C ALA A 53 11.07 12.23 11.40
N ILE A 54 10.60 13.15 10.54
CA ILE A 54 11.47 14.08 9.80
C ILE A 54 12.18 15.02 10.76
N LYS A 55 11.44 15.65 11.68
CA LYS A 55 12.01 16.58 12.69
C LYS A 55 13.04 15.92 13.59
N ASP A 56 12.76 14.69 14.03
CA ASP A 56 13.63 13.94 14.93
C ASP A 56 14.71 13.14 14.19
N ASN A 57 14.77 13.24 12.85
CA ASN A 57 15.64 12.48 11.96
C ASN A 57 15.61 10.95 12.25
N LYS A 58 14.40 10.43 12.47
CA LYS A 58 14.16 9.02 12.79
C LYS A 58 13.79 8.20 11.56
N ARG A 59 14.05 6.90 11.64
CA ARG A 59 13.60 5.94 10.62
C ARG A 59 12.16 5.53 10.89
N LEU A 60 11.44 5.21 9.84
CA LEU A 60 10.09 4.64 9.91
C LEU A 60 10.07 3.24 9.32
N GLU A 61 9.57 2.26 10.06
CA GLU A 61 9.13 1.01 9.49
C GLU A 61 7.67 1.15 9.07
N ILE A 62 7.40 0.93 7.78
CA ILE A 62 6.07 1.04 7.18
C ILE A 62 5.61 -0.30 6.60
N VAL A 63 4.31 -0.57 6.71
CA VAL A 63 3.63 -1.63 5.96
C VAL A 63 2.96 -0.98 4.74
N TYR A 64 3.55 -1.19 3.57
CA TYR A 64 3.12 -0.57 2.32
C TYR A 64 2.31 -1.52 1.47
N LEU A 65 1.13 -1.09 1.01
CA LEU A 65 0.28 -1.83 0.08
C LEU A 65 0.70 -1.54 -1.37
N LYS A 66 1.17 -2.56 -2.08
CA LYS A 66 1.48 -2.45 -3.51
C LYS A 66 0.19 -2.48 -4.36
N PRO A 67 0.22 -2.03 -5.64
CA PRO A 67 -0.93 -2.09 -6.54
C PRO A 67 -1.53 -3.48 -6.78
N ASN A 68 -0.76 -4.55 -6.55
CA ASN A 68 -1.18 -5.94 -6.65
C ASN A 68 -1.70 -6.52 -5.32
N ASP A 69 -2.09 -5.65 -4.38
CA ASP A 69 -2.53 -5.97 -3.00
C ASP A 69 -1.47 -6.68 -2.13
N GLU A 70 -0.23 -6.77 -2.58
CA GLU A 70 0.86 -7.35 -1.80
C GLU A 70 1.36 -6.35 -0.75
N LYS A 71 1.41 -6.78 0.52
CA LYS A 71 1.96 -5.99 1.62
C LYS A 71 3.48 -6.15 1.67
N SER A 72 4.19 -5.03 1.76
CA SER A 72 5.65 -5.00 1.91
C SER A 72 6.03 -4.20 3.14
N ARG A 73 6.80 -4.81 4.04
CA ARG A 73 7.48 -4.06 5.11
C ARG A 73 8.72 -3.36 4.54
N ARG A 74 8.94 -2.11 4.93
CA ARG A 74 10.08 -1.29 4.50
C ARG A 74 10.53 -0.39 5.63
N VAL A 75 11.83 -0.23 5.78
CA VAL A 75 12.41 0.86 6.57
C VAL A 75 12.73 2.01 5.62
N ILE A 76 12.26 3.20 5.96
CA ILE A 76 12.46 4.42 5.19
C ILE A 76 12.97 5.55 6.09
N ARG A 77 13.78 6.43 5.52
CA ARG A 77 14.16 7.72 6.15
C ARG A 77 13.34 8.81 5.47
N PRO A 78 12.28 9.32 6.11
CA PRO A 78 11.44 10.35 5.51
C PRO A 78 12.23 11.66 5.35
N ILE A 79 12.00 12.35 4.24
CA ILE A 79 12.68 13.61 3.89
C ILE A 79 11.66 14.74 3.88
N GLU A 80 10.57 14.59 3.13
CA GLU A 80 9.51 15.59 3.05
C GLU A 80 8.15 14.93 2.77
N VAL A 81 7.07 15.57 3.25
CA VAL A 81 5.69 15.23 2.88
C VAL A 81 5.16 16.33 1.96
N GLY A 82 4.50 15.96 0.88
CA GLY A 82 3.90 16.92 -0.03
C GLY A 82 3.00 16.30 -1.09
N GLU A 83 2.31 17.16 -1.82
CA GLU A 83 1.55 16.74 -3.00
C GLU A 83 2.49 16.36 -4.14
N GLN A 84 2.13 15.28 -4.83
CA GLN A 84 2.88 14.70 -5.92
C GLN A 84 1.94 14.40 -7.07
N ASN A 85 2.44 14.42 -8.30
CA ASN A 85 1.63 14.18 -9.49
C ASN A 85 2.09 12.91 -10.21
N PHE A 86 1.17 11.98 -10.45
CA PHE A 86 1.41 10.79 -11.27
C PHE A 86 0.33 10.65 -12.32
N GLN A 87 0.73 10.69 -13.60
CA GLN A 87 -0.19 10.62 -14.75
C GLN A 87 -1.34 11.64 -14.67
N GLY A 88 -1.02 12.88 -14.27
CA GLY A 88 -2.00 13.97 -14.15
C GLY A 88 -2.96 13.85 -12.96
N LYS A 89 -2.69 12.95 -12.01
CA LYS A 89 -3.48 12.82 -10.79
C LYS A 89 -2.64 13.22 -9.57
N PRO A 90 -3.08 14.23 -8.79
CA PRO A 90 -2.42 14.58 -7.56
C PRO A 90 -2.65 13.49 -6.50
N PHE A 91 -1.65 13.29 -5.65
CA PHE A 91 -1.74 12.44 -4.48
C PHE A 91 -0.76 12.93 -3.41
N LEU A 92 -1.08 12.68 -2.14
CA LEU A 92 -0.17 12.98 -1.05
C LEU A 92 0.89 11.89 -0.91
N GLY A 93 2.15 12.28 -0.93
CA GLY A 93 3.29 11.37 -0.84
C GLY A 93 4.31 11.82 0.20
N VAL A 94 5.05 10.85 0.73
CA VAL A 94 6.29 11.09 1.48
C VAL A 94 7.48 10.74 0.58
N LYS A 95 8.36 11.70 0.35
CA LYS A 95 9.69 11.45 -0.23
C LYS A 95 10.56 10.87 0.86
N ALA A 96 11.18 9.73 0.61
CA ALA A 96 11.98 9.05 1.60
C ALA A 96 13.10 8.22 0.95
N TYR A 97 14.21 8.07 1.65
CA TYR A 97 15.25 7.12 1.28
C TYR A 97 14.84 5.71 1.71
N CYS A 98 14.76 4.77 0.76
CA CYS A 98 14.35 3.39 1.03
C CYS A 98 15.57 2.49 1.25
N GLU A 99 15.83 2.08 2.51
CA GLU A 99 17.00 1.26 2.85
C GLU A 99 17.03 -0.09 2.12
N LYS A 100 15.85 -0.65 1.79
CA LYS A 100 15.77 -1.93 1.04
C LYS A 100 16.23 -1.81 -0.42
N ARG A 101 16.18 -0.61 -1.00
CA ARG A 101 16.48 -0.36 -2.42
C ARG A 101 17.70 0.54 -2.61
N ASP A 102 18.20 1.13 -1.54
CA ASP A 102 19.33 2.06 -1.53
C ASP A 102 19.09 3.31 -2.42
N GLU A 103 17.84 3.74 -2.53
CA GLU A 103 17.42 4.80 -3.45
C GLU A 103 16.33 5.71 -2.83
N GLU A 104 16.25 6.97 -3.27
CA GLU A 104 15.13 7.87 -2.95
C GLU A 104 13.86 7.46 -3.69
N ARG A 105 12.74 7.37 -2.96
CA ARG A 105 11.43 7.05 -3.54
C ARG A 105 10.33 7.87 -2.89
N VAL A 106 9.25 8.04 -3.64
CA VAL A 106 8.00 8.60 -3.13
C VAL A 106 7.05 7.47 -2.78
N PHE A 107 6.58 7.46 -1.53
CA PHE A 107 5.54 6.54 -1.05
C PHE A 107 4.23 7.31 -0.88
N ARG A 108 3.17 6.87 -1.55
CA ARG A 108 1.84 7.44 -1.34
C ARG A 108 1.34 7.15 0.08
N ILE A 109 0.85 8.16 0.78
CA ILE A 109 0.44 8.05 2.20
C ILE A 109 -0.82 7.18 2.35
N ASP A 110 -1.74 7.25 1.38
CA ASP A 110 -2.96 6.42 1.31
C ASP A 110 -2.65 4.91 1.25
N ARG A 111 -1.45 4.52 0.81
CA ARG A 111 -1.00 3.12 0.71
C ARG A 111 -0.20 2.64 1.91
N ILE A 112 0.07 3.50 2.89
CA ILE A 112 0.71 3.10 4.13
C ILE A 112 -0.37 2.60 5.07
N LEU A 113 -0.38 1.30 5.33
CA LEU A 113 -1.36 0.65 6.21
C LEU A 113 -1.01 0.84 7.67
N GLN A 114 0.28 0.75 8.00
CA GLN A 114 0.82 0.89 9.35
C GLN A 114 2.18 1.54 9.26
N MET A 115 2.57 2.28 10.29
CA MET A 115 3.91 2.82 10.45
C MET A 115 4.30 2.82 11.92
N LYS A 116 5.60 2.71 12.18
CA LYS A 116 6.18 2.93 13.50
C LYS A 116 7.55 3.57 13.39
N ILE A 117 7.89 4.38 14.37
CA ILE A 117 9.23 4.95 14.51
C ILE A 117 10.18 3.83 14.92
N VAL A 118 11.33 3.75 14.25
CA VAL A 118 12.41 2.82 14.54
C VAL A 118 13.67 3.65 14.84
N GLY A 119 14.11 3.55 16.10
CA GLY A 119 15.36 4.12 16.61
C GLY A 119 16.50 3.16 16.34
#